data_AF-A0A7K2IUU7-F1
#
_entry.id   AF-A0A7K2IUU7-F1
#
_cell.length_a   1.000
_cell.length_b   1.000
_cell.length_c   1.000
_cell.angle_alpha   90.00
_cell.angle_beta   90.00
_cell.angle_gamma   90.00
#
_symmetry.space_group_name_H-M   'P 1'
#
loop_
_entity.id
_entity.type
_entity.pdbx_description
1 polymer ?
#
loop_
_entity_poly.entity_id
_entity_poly.type
_entity_poly.pdbx_seq_one_letter_code
_entity_poly.pdbx_strand_id
1 'polypeptide(L)'
;MLSRTGRRWAAPGPTPRSRPTRSACSSERSPGSRITSTHLAFGAGPHHCLGHRPARSELRIGLKTLFEKFPGLRPVVPPERVRMRTTSAVYGVHALPVTWGG
;
A
#
# COMPACT_ATOMS: atom_id res chain seq x y z
N MET A 1 20.84 43.83 -15.70
CA MET A 1 20.89 43.50 -14.26
C MET A 1 19.56 42.84 -13.88
N LEU A 2 19.44 41.51 -14.03
CA LEU A 2 18.18 40.78 -13.83
C LEU A 2 18.00 40.43 -12.34
N SER A 3 17.03 41.04 -11.67
CA SER A 3 16.57 40.63 -10.33
C SER A 3 15.33 39.75 -10.47
N ARG A 4 15.55 38.43 -10.51
CA ARG A 4 14.50 37.40 -10.51
C ARG A 4 14.13 37.08 -9.05
N THR A 5 13.31 37.91 -8.41
CA THR A 5 12.78 37.60 -7.07
C THR A 5 11.63 36.58 -7.20
N GLY A 6 11.99 35.30 -7.30
CA GLY A 6 11.04 34.21 -7.12
C GLY A 6 10.56 34.20 -5.68
N ARG A 7 9.35 34.70 -5.42
CA ARG A 7 8.68 34.50 -4.13
C ARG A 7 8.39 33.01 -3.99
N ARG A 8 9.18 32.33 -3.17
CA ARG A 8 8.87 30.98 -2.69
C ARG A 8 7.64 31.10 -1.81
N TRP A 9 6.50 30.64 -2.30
CA TRP A 9 5.33 30.43 -1.44
C TRP A 9 5.69 29.32 -0.45
N ALA A 10 5.89 29.68 0.82
CA ALA A 10 5.87 28.72 1.90
C ALA A 10 4.40 28.44 2.21
N ALA A 11 3.96 27.19 2.05
CA ALA A 11 2.69 26.77 2.61
C ALA A 11 2.73 27.04 4.13
N PRO A 12 1.64 27.54 4.75
CA PRO A 12 1.59 27.65 6.20
C PRO A 12 1.95 26.30 6.82
N GLY A 13 2.82 26.34 7.83
CA GLY A 13 3.30 25.14 8.53
C GLY A 13 2.12 24.30 9.02
N PRO A 14 2.27 22.97 9.12
CA PRO A 14 1.18 22.09 9.52
C PRO A 14 0.62 22.53 10.88
N THR A 15 -0.68 22.81 10.91
CA THR A 15 -1.38 23.12 12.15
C THR A 15 -1.31 21.91 13.11
N PRO A 16 -1.19 22.10 14.44
CA PRO A 16 -0.96 21.00 15.38
C PRO A 16 -2.11 19.97 15.48
N ARG A 17 -3.22 20.18 14.78
CA ARG A 17 -4.47 19.41 14.92
C ARG A 17 -4.52 18.13 14.06
N SER A 18 -3.38 17.69 13.56
CA SER A 18 -3.24 16.45 12.80
C SER A 18 -1.93 15.73 13.12
N ARG A 19 -1.58 15.57 14.40
CA ARG A 19 -0.73 14.45 14.79
C ARG A 19 -1.60 13.20 14.82
N PRO A 20 -1.65 12.34 13.78
CA PRO A 20 -2.16 11.01 13.98
C PRO A 20 -1.24 10.37 15.02
N THR A 21 -1.81 10.01 16.16
CA THR A 21 -1.15 9.10 17.10
C THR A 21 -0.68 7.90 16.29
N ARG A 22 0.57 7.50 16.51
CA ARG A 22 1.23 6.37 15.85
C ARG A 22 0.39 5.11 16.09
N SER A 23 -0.63 4.90 15.28
CA SER A 23 -1.46 3.70 15.35
C SER A 23 -0.59 2.57 14.84
N ALA A 24 -0.22 1.73 15.80
CA ALA A 24 0.80 0.71 15.67
C ALA A 24 0.47 -0.24 14.51
N CYS A 25 1.50 -0.51 13.71
CA CYS A 25 1.60 -1.79 13.02
C CYS A 25 1.77 -2.86 14.13
N SER A 26 0.69 -3.26 14.79
CA SER A 26 0.70 -4.34 15.77
C SER A 26 0.69 -5.65 14.99
N SER A 27 1.81 -6.38 15.00
CA SER A 27 1.99 -7.65 14.29
C SER A 27 1.37 -8.87 14.99
N GLU A 28 0.64 -8.67 16.08
CA GLU A 28 0.04 -9.75 16.86
C GLU A 28 -1.49 -9.67 16.77
N ARG A 29 -2.09 -10.70 16.17
CA ARG A 29 -3.51 -10.74 15.80
C ARG A 29 -4.20 -11.92 16.48
N SER A 30 -5.32 -11.64 17.15
CA SER A 30 -6.30 -12.66 17.53
C SER A 30 -7.26 -12.98 16.38
N PRO A 31 -7.65 -14.26 16.17
CA PRO A 31 -8.67 -14.63 15.20
C PRO A 31 -10.02 -13.98 15.57
N GLY A 32 -10.62 -13.22 14.64
CA GLY A 32 -11.95 -12.60 14.83
C GLY A 32 -11.97 -11.07 14.95
N SER A 33 -10.83 -10.41 15.15
CA SER A 33 -10.76 -8.94 15.15
C SER A 33 -10.89 -8.37 13.72
N ARG A 34 -11.99 -7.63 13.46
CA ARG A 34 -12.06 -6.73 12.30
C ARG A 34 -11.11 -5.57 12.56
N ILE A 35 -9.93 -5.61 11.93
CA ILE A 35 -9.01 -4.49 11.93
C ILE A 35 -9.66 -3.33 11.18
N THR A 36 -10.12 -2.31 11.90
CA THR A 36 -10.29 -0.97 11.34
C THR A 36 -8.95 -0.25 11.49
N SER A 37 -7.94 -0.67 10.72
CA SER A 37 -6.64 0.00 10.75
C SER A 37 -6.76 1.30 9.98
N THR A 38 -6.64 2.40 10.70
CA THR A 38 -6.25 3.68 10.09
C THR A 38 -4.78 3.54 9.68
N HIS A 39 -4.55 3.05 8.46
CA HIS A 39 -3.22 2.90 7.89
C HIS A 39 -2.91 4.04 6.91
N LEU A 40 -1.63 4.41 6.80
CA LEU A 40 -1.19 5.51 5.93
C LEU A 40 -0.79 5.07 4.52
N ALA A 41 -1.11 3.85 4.10
CA ALA A 41 -0.76 3.32 2.77
C ALA A 41 -1.28 4.18 1.59
N PHE A 42 -2.34 4.98 1.80
CA PHE A 42 -2.89 5.92 0.80
C PHE A 42 -2.68 7.40 1.17
N GLY A 43 -1.80 7.69 2.15
CA GLY A 43 -1.58 9.04 2.65
C GLY A 43 -2.75 9.60 3.45
N ALA A 44 -2.74 10.92 3.68
CA ALA A 44 -3.78 11.66 4.40
C ALA A 44 -3.81 13.13 3.95
N GLY A 45 -4.93 13.83 4.19
CA GLY A 45 -5.08 15.26 3.90
C GLY A 45 -5.25 15.58 2.41
N PRO A 46 -4.87 16.80 1.96
CA PRO A 46 -5.09 17.26 0.57
C PRO A 46 -4.40 16.41 -0.50
N HIS A 47 -3.36 15.67 -0.14
CA HIS A 47 -2.62 14.76 -1.03
C HIS A 47 -3.01 13.29 -0.80
N HIS A 48 -4.15 13.02 -0.15
CA HIS A 48 -4.67 11.67 -0.02
C HIS A 48 -4.84 11.03 -1.41
N CYS A 49 -4.38 9.79 -1.56
CA CYS A 49 -4.30 9.12 -2.83
C CYS A 49 -5.67 9.08 -3.52
N LEU A 50 -5.75 9.73 -4.68
CA LEU A 50 -6.94 9.70 -5.54
C LEU A 50 -7.34 8.26 -5.91
N GLY A 51 -6.35 7.37 -6.01
CA GLY A 51 -6.51 5.95 -6.32
C GLY A 51 -7.00 5.06 -5.17
N HIS A 52 -7.27 5.59 -3.96
CA HIS A 52 -7.66 4.78 -2.80
C HIS A 52 -8.89 3.89 -3.07
N ARG A 53 -9.95 4.47 -3.62
CA ARG A 53 -11.21 3.75 -3.89
C ARG A 53 -11.06 2.72 -5.01
N PRO A 54 -10.54 3.07 -6.20
CA PRO A 54 -10.36 2.08 -7.26
C PRO A 54 -9.42 0.95 -6.85
N ALA A 55 -8.27 1.25 -6.22
CA ALA A 55 -7.34 0.21 -5.77
C ALA A 55 -7.98 -0.79 -4.79
N ARG A 56 -8.85 -0.32 -3.88
CA ARG A 56 -9.58 -1.21 -2.97
C ARG A 56 -10.61 -2.07 -3.69
N SER A 57 -11.34 -1.50 -4.64
CA SER A 57 -12.31 -2.25 -5.46
C SER A 57 -11.61 -3.31 -6.31
N GLU A 58 -10.51 -2.94 -6.96
CA GLU A 58 -9.67 -3.84 -7.76
C GLU A 58 -9.11 -4.98 -6.91
N LEU A 59 -8.54 -4.70 -5.73
CA LEU A 59 -8.03 -5.76 -4.85
C LEU A 59 -9.15 -6.66 -4.34
N ARG A 60 -10.31 -6.10 -3.99
CA ARG A 60 -11.44 -6.88 -3.48
C ARG A 60 -11.98 -7.84 -4.55
N ILE A 61 -12.17 -7.36 -5.77
CA ILE A 61 -12.69 -8.16 -6.87
C ILE A 61 -11.61 -9.11 -7.37
N GLY A 62 -10.41 -8.60 -7.60
CA GLY A 62 -9.27 -9.32 -8.17
C GLY A 62 -8.83 -10.49 -7.30
N LEU A 63 -8.60 -10.27 -5.99
CA LEU A 63 -8.18 -11.35 -5.10
C LEU A 63 -9.28 -12.41 -4.90
N LYS A 64 -10.54 -11.98 -4.77
CA LYS A 64 -11.67 -12.91 -4.68
C LYS A 64 -11.74 -13.78 -5.94
N THR A 65 -11.78 -13.14 -7.10
CA THR A 65 -11.88 -13.81 -8.40
C THR A 65 -10.70 -14.73 -8.66
N LEU A 66 -9.49 -14.32 -8.28
CA LEU A 66 -8.27 -15.10 -8.44
C LEU A 66 -8.39 -16.45 -7.70
N PHE A 67 -8.76 -16.43 -6.42
CA PHE A 67 -8.87 -17.65 -5.62
C PHE A 67 -10.11 -18.49 -5.96
N GLU A 68 -11.18 -17.88 -6.47
CA GLU A 68 -12.34 -18.62 -6.99
C GLU A 68 -12.02 -19.36 -8.30
N LYS A 69 -11.26 -18.72 -9.22
CA LYS A 69 -10.95 -19.29 -10.53
C LYS A 69 -9.80 -20.30 -10.52
N PHE A 70 -8.84 -20.14 -9.62
CA PHE A 70 -7.64 -20.97 -9.54
C PHE A 70 -7.56 -21.65 -8.17
N PRO A 71 -8.43 -22.64 -7.88
CA PRO A 71 -8.34 -23.40 -6.65
C PRO A 71 -6.97 -24.11 -6.57
N GLY A 72 -6.34 -24.06 -5.39
CA GLY A 72 -5.02 -24.63 -5.16
C GLY A 72 -3.84 -23.79 -5.68
N LEU A 73 -4.06 -22.54 -6.07
CA LEU A 73 -3.00 -21.61 -6.45
C LEU A 73 -1.93 -21.51 -5.36
N ARG A 74 -0.69 -21.88 -5.69
CA ARG A 74 0.44 -21.86 -4.74
C ARG A 74 1.74 -21.41 -5.41
N PRO A 75 2.64 -20.74 -4.67
CA PRO A 75 4.00 -20.48 -5.15
C PRO A 75 4.75 -21.78 -5.44
N VAL A 76 5.55 -21.80 -6.50
CA VAL A 76 6.43 -22.94 -6.83
C VAL A 76 7.84 -22.79 -6.26
N VAL A 77 8.14 -21.64 -5.66
CA VAL A 77 9.42 -21.34 -5.02
C VAL A 77 9.21 -20.97 -3.55
N PRO A 78 10.18 -21.27 -2.67
CA PRO A 78 10.14 -20.80 -1.29
C PRO A 78 10.24 -19.25 -1.25
N PRO A 79 9.64 -18.58 -0.23
CA PRO A 79 9.54 -17.12 -0.16
C PRO A 79 10.88 -16.39 -0.27
N GLU A 80 11.95 -16.96 0.27
CA GLU A 80 13.28 -16.37 0.30
C GLU A 80 13.91 -16.27 -1.09
N ARG A 81 13.43 -17.06 -2.06
CA ARG A 81 13.86 -17.02 -3.47
C ARG A 81 13.07 -16.02 -4.32
N VAL A 82 12.02 -15.41 -3.77
CA VAL A 82 11.23 -14.41 -4.48
C VAL A 82 12.01 -13.10 -4.55
N ARG A 83 12.32 -12.66 -5.78
CA ARG A 83 13.08 -11.43 -5.99
C ARG A 83 12.21 -10.20 -5.69
N MET A 84 12.60 -9.44 -4.67
CA MET A 84 11.95 -8.17 -4.30
C MET A 84 12.47 -7.01 -5.14
N ARG A 85 11.60 -6.05 -5.44
CA ARG A 85 11.94 -4.77 -6.07
C ARG A 85 12.51 -3.82 -5.00
N THR A 86 13.84 -3.78 -4.88
CA THR A 86 14.53 -2.99 -3.84
C THR A 86 14.81 -1.54 -4.24
N THR A 87 14.84 -1.22 -5.54
CA THR A 87 15.14 0.12 -6.07
C THR A 87 13.92 0.85 -6.61
N SER A 88 12.72 0.30 -6.41
CA SER A 88 11.46 0.82 -6.93
C SER A 88 10.73 1.68 -5.90
N ALA A 89 10.13 2.78 -6.34
CA ALA A 89 9.26 3.61 -5.49
C ALA A 89 8.04 2.84 -4.94
N VAL A 90 7.60 1.81 -5.67
CA VAL A 90 6.55 0.87 -5.23
C VAL A 90 7.20 -0.44 -4.83
N TYR A 91 7.01 -0.83 -3.57
CA TYR A 91 7.47 -2.11 -3.03
C TYR A 91 6.66 -3.28 -3.60
N GLY A 92 7.34 -4.38 -3.91
CA GLY A 92 6.70 -5.57 -4.44
C GLY A 92 7.71 -6.58 -4.94
N VAL A 93 7.21 -7.61 -5.62
CA VAL A 93 8.01 -8.67 -6.25
C VAL A 93 8.26 -8.34 -7.71
N HIS A 94 9.37 -8.83 -8.28
CA HIS A 94 9.59 -8.79 -9.73
C HIS A 94 8.68 -9.80 -10.45
N ALA A 95 8.56 -11.00 -9.89
CA ALA A 95 7.67 -12.05 -10.34
C ALA A 95 7.35 -12.98 -9.16
N LEU A 96 6.16 -13.58 -9.18
CA LEU A 96 5.78 -14.65 -8.25
C LEU A 96 5.42 -15.89 -9.07
N PRO A 97 6.35 -16.82 -9.28
CA PRO A 97 6.07 -18.08 -9.96
C PRO A 97 5.04 -18.89 -9.18
N VAL A 98 3.96 -19.30 -9.85
CA VAL A 98 2.83 -20.03 -9.24
C VAL A 98 2.42 -21.22 -10.09
N THR A 99 1.76 -22.19 -9.47
CA THR A 99 1.09 -23.31 -10.12
C THR A 99 -0.33 -23.44 -9.57
N TRP A 100 -1.23 -23.99 -10.36
CA TRP A 100 -2.62 -24.28 -10.04
C TRP A 100 -3.06 -25.49 -10.87
N GLY A 101 -4.00 -26.28 -10.36
CA GLY A 101 -4.31 -27.60 -10.94
C GLY A 101 -3.26 -28.63 -10.52
N GLY A 102 -3.66 -29.52 -9.62
CA GLY A 102 -3.00 -30.82 -9.47
C GLY A 102 -3.47 -31.76 -10.58
#